data_AF-A0A1S8KI02-F1
#
_entry.id   AF-A0A1S8KI02-F1
#
_cell.length_a   1.000
_cell.length_b   1.000
_cell.length_c   1.000
_cell.angle_alpha   90.00
_cell.angle_beta   90.00
_cell.angle_gamma   90.00
#
_symmetry.space_group_name_H-M   'P 1'
#
loop_
_entity.id
_entity.type
_entity.pdbx_description
1 polymer ?
#
loop_
_entity_poly.entity_id
_entity_poly.type
_entity_poly.pdbx_seq_one_letter_code
_entity_poly.pdbx_strand_id
1 'polypeptide(L)'
;IFNDIRKSVLNKYDSGTEKITASQAWQNAKTLAKPVIPSQFSFSSLVDTLANVKIEKANFLEFFGGKEGSILDRFHGEFLKDNNTLRHEKRLGTDHKIKAIYTKNLTGLDLEIDAQSVLVGVYPFISSSSEGEDEITLPEEVIFTDYVDDYPAGYVSFVDFKDKATDVATLREAA
;
A
#
# COMPACT_ATOMS: atom_id res chain seq x y z
N ILE A 1 5.16 -16.48 -20.00
CA ILE A 1 5.39 -15.49 -21.08
C ILE A 1 5.56 -14.08 -20.51
N PHE A 2 4.59 -13.46 -19.82
CA PHE A 2 4.80 -12.11 -19.25
C PHE A 2 6.09 -11.96 -18.41
N ASN A 3 6.43 -13.01 -17.65
CA ASN A 3 7.61 -13.06 -16.79
C ASN A 3 8.94 -12.79 -17.53
N ASP A 4 8.97 -12.94 -18.85
CA ASP A 4 10.13 -12.62 -19.68
C ASP A 4 10.50 -11.14 -19.65
N ILE A 5 9.59 -10.25 -19.23
CA ILE A 5 9.87 -8.82 -19.04
C ILE A 5 10.96 -8.57 -17.99
N ARG A 6 11.19 -9.52 -17.07
CA ARG A 6 12.30 -9.47 -16.08
C ARG A 6 13.68 -9.45 -16.72
N LYS A 7 13.80 -9.86 -18.00
CA LYS A 7 15.06 -9.81 -18.74
C LYS A 7 15.52 -8.37 -18.98
N SER A 8 14.59 -7.42 -19.05
CA SER A 8 14.87 -5.99 -19.11
C SER A 8 15.08 -5.44 -17.71
N VAL A 9 16.15 -4.65 -17.53
CA VAL A 9 16.49 -4.04 -16.24
C VAL A 9 16.60 -2.53 -16.32
N LEU A 10 16.36 -1.88 -15.20
CA LEU A 10 16.56 -0.47 -14.95
C LEU A 10 17.69 -0.30 -13.95
N ASN A 11 18.75 0.38 -14.37
CA ASN A 11 19.83 0.75 -13.47
C ASN A 11 19.34 1.78 -12.44
N LYS A 12 18.59 2.78 -12.91
CA LYS A 12 17.96 3.83 -12.13
C LYS A 12 16.79 4.44 -12.91
N TYR A 13 15.72 4.77 -12.21
CA TYR A 13 14.65 5.62 -12.67
C TYR A 13 14.27 6.59 -11.56
N ASP A 14 14.10 7.86 -11.91
CA ASP A 14 13.71 8.93 -11.00
C ASP A 14 12.83 9.91 -11.78
N SER A 15 11.59 10.12 -11.32
CA SER A 15 10.67 11.09 -11.91
C SER A 15 10.98 12.53 -11.50
N GLY A 16 11.93 12.75 -10.60
CA GLY A 16 12.25 14.07 -10.04
C GLY A 16 11.17 14.55 -9.07
N THR A 17 11.06 15.87 -8.91
CA THR A 17 10.14 16.51 -7.97
C THR A 17 8.70 16.62 -8.48
N GLU A 18 8.48 16.51 -9.78
CA GLU A 18 7.15 16.58 -10.39
C GLU A 18 6.39 15.25 -10.19
N LYS A 19 5.12 15.35 -9.76
CA LYS A 19 4.23 14.21 -9.66
C LYS A 19 3.67 13.86 -11.03
N ILE A 20 3.89 12.63 -11.47
CA ILE A 20 3.48 12.16 -12.81
C ILE A 20 2.43 11.05 -12.68
N THR A 21 1.75 10.72 -13.79
CA THR A 21 0.84 9.58 -13.85
C THR A 21 1.62 8.26 -13.95
N ALA A 22 1.01 7.16 -13.53
CA ALA A 22 1.59 5.82 -13.71
C ALA A 22 1.90 5.54 -15.19
N SER A 23 1.03 6.03 -16.10
CA SER A 23 1.21 5.92 -17.54
C SER A 23 2.48 6.61 -18.04
N GLN A 24 2.72 7.83 -17.59
CA GLN A 24 3.94 8.55 -17.93
C GLN A 24 5.17 7.86 -17.33
N ALA A 25 5.06 7.34 -16.10
CA ALA A 25 6.16 6.72 -15.40
C ALA A 25 6.71 5.48 -16.14
N TRP A 26 5.84 4.54 -16.53
CA TRP A 26 6.29 3.35 -17.25
C TRP A 26 6.75 3.66 -18.67
N GLN A 27 6.16 4.66 -19.35
CA GLN A 27 6.61 5.09 -20.67
C GLN A 27 8.04 5.62 -20.63
N ASN A 28 8.32 6.50 -19.66
CA ASN A 28 9.66 7.04 -19.45
C ASN A 28 10.64 5.92 -19.07
N ALA A 29 10.28 5.05 -18.13
CA ALA A 29 11.12 3.93 -17.71
C ALA A 29 11.42 2.96 -18.86
N LYS A 30 10.45 2.69 -19.74
CA LYS A 30 10.63 1.82 -20.92
C LYS A 30 11.76 2.29 -21.84
N THR A 31 12.00 3.59 -21.96
CA THR A 31 13.10 4.14 -22.77
C THR A 31 14.49 3.88 -22.18
N LEU A 32 14.57 3.75 -20.85
CA LEU A 32 15.81 3.54 -20.09
C LEU A 32 16.14 2.06 -19.89
N ALA A 33 15.17 1.18 -20.09
CA ALA A 33 15.31 -0.25 -19.88
C ALA A 33 16.34 -0.90 -20.82
N LYS A 34 17.20 -1.76 -20.27
CA LYS A 34 18.22 -2.52 -21.02
C LYS A 34 18.15 -4.01 -20.65
N PRO A 35 18.11 -4.94 -21.62
CA PRO A 35 17.77 -4.74 -23.04
C PRO A 35 16.38 -4.09 -23.22
N VAL A 36 16.16 -3.52 -24.40
CA VAL A 36 14.88 -2.87 -24.74
C VAL A 36 13.74 -3.86 -24.58
N ILE A 37 12.63 -3.40 -24.01
CA ILE A 37 11.44 -4.22 -23.80
C ILE A 37 10.84 -4.61 -25.15
N PRO A 38 10.64 -5.92 -25.41
CA PRO A 38 10.02 -6.38 -26.64
C PRO A 38 8.65 -5.74 -26.89
N SER A 39 8.35 -5.41 -28.15
CA SER A 39 7.13 -4.70 -28.55
C SER A 39 5.84 -5.49 -28.27
N GLN A 40 5.93 -6.81 -28.12
CA GLN A 40 4.80 -7.64 -27.71
C GLN A 40 4.22 -7.27 -26.33
N PHE A 41 5.01 -6.64 -25.46
CA PHE A 41 4.52 -6.24 -24.14
C PHE A 41 3.80 -4.90 -24.19
N SER A 42 2.57 -4.89 -23.65
CA SER A 42 1.73 -3.70 -23.56
C SER A 42 1.36 -3.40 -22.12
N PHE A 43 1.26 -2.10 -21.82
CA PHE A 43 0.99 -1.57 -20.49
C PHE A 43 -0.08 -0.51 -20.58
N SER A 44 -0.99 -0.48 -19.62
CA SER A 44 -2.02 0.54 -19.50
C SER A 44 -2.32 0.79 -18.03
N SER A 45 -2.78 1.99 -17.70
CA SER A 45 -3.20 2.34 -16.35
C SER A 45 -4.48 3.18 -16.40
N LEU A 46 -5.43 2.80 -15.54
CA LEU A 46 -6.67 3.51 -15.24
C LEU A 46 -6.62 4.18 -13.85
N VAL A 47 -5.43 4.25 -13.24
CA VAL A 47 -5.22 4.90 -11.95
C VAL A 47 -4.86 6.38 -12.16
N ASP A 48 -5.63 7.26 -11.54
CA ASP A 48 -5.49 8.73 -11.71
C ASP A 48 -4.54 9.37 -10.67
N THR A 49 -4.01 8.57 -9.74
CA THR A 49 -3.08 9.04 -8.72
C THR A 49 -1.83 9.64 -9.35
N LEU A 50 -1.38 10.79 -8.83
CA LEU A 50 -0.12 11.42 -9.22
C LEU A 50 0.91 11.19 -8.12
N ALA A 51 2.07 10.65 -8.49
CA ALA A 51 3.14 10.33 -7.55
C ALA A 51 4.52 10.52 -8.16
N ASN A 52 5.52 10.62 -7.28
CA ASN A 52 6.92 10.55 -7.64
C ASN A 52 7.40 9.10 -7.57
N VAL A 53 8.25 8.69 -8.50
CA VAL A 53 8.76 7.33 -8.60
C VAL A 53 10.27 7.39 -8.62
N LYS A 54 10.90 6.71 -7.66
CA LYS A 54 12.34 6.57 -7.60
C LYS A 54 12.68 5.13 -7.27
N ILE A 55 13.41 4.49 -8.17
CA ILE A 55 13.78 3.08 -8.03
C ILE A 55 15.14 2.84 -8.71
N GLU A 56 16.00 2.09 -8.04
CA GLU A 56 17.35 1.79 -8.50
C GLU A 56 17.54 0.27 -8.55
N LYS A 57 18.35 -0.21 -9.51
CA LYS A 57 18.74 -1.62 -9.66
C LYS A 57 17.53 -2.56 -9.58
N ALA A 58 16.59 -2.43 -10.51
CA ALA A 58 15.37 -3.23 -10.55
C ALA A 58 15.19 -3.88 -11.92
N ASN A 59 14.65 -5.09 -11.96
CA ASN A 59 14.12 -5.61 -13.22
C ASN A 59 12.79 -4.90 -13.56
N PHE A 60 12.37 -4.96 -14.81
CA PHE A 60 11.21 -4.19 -15.25
C PHE A 60 9.87 -4.71 -14.68
N LEU A 61 9.83 -5.93 -14.10
CA LEU A 61 8.66 -6.37 -13.34
C LEU A 61 8.66 -5.79 -11.92
N GLU A 62 9.82 -5.76 -11.25
CA GLU A 62 10.00 -5.11 -9.94
C GLU A 62 9.68 -3.62 -9.99
N PHE A 63 9.93 -2.98 -11.14
CA PHE A 63 9.48 -1.62 -11.41
C PHE A 63 7.96 -1.47 -11.27
N PHE A 64 7.18 -2.45 -11.72
CA PHE A 64 5.73 -2.43 -11.54
C PHE A 64 5.31 -2.80 -10.12
N GLY A 65 5.95 -3.78 -9.49
CA GLY A 65 5.64 -4.15 -8.10
C GLY A 65 6.62 -5.16 -7.50
N GLY A 66 6.71 -5.17 -6.18
CA GLY A 66 7.60 -6.07 -5.41
C GLY A 66 8.90 -5.42 -4.94
N LYS A 67 9.07 -4.11 -5.15
CA LYS A 67 10.17 -3.32 -4.61
C LYS A 67 9.66 -1.95 -4.16
N GLU A 68 10.25 -1.40 -3.11
CA GLU A 68 9.97 -0.02 -2.67
C GLU A 68 10.25 0.96 -3.82
N GLY A 69 9.38 1.95 -3.99
CA GLY A 69 9.46 2.91 -5.08
C GLY A 69 8.92 2.40 -6.43
N SER A 70 8.32 1.21 -6.46
CA SER A 70 7.63 0.67 -7.64
C SER A 70 6.31 1.37 -7.94
N ILE A 71 5.73 1.10 -9.11
CA ILE A 71 4.41 1.64 -9.50
C ILE A 71 3.33 1.26 -8.49
N LEU A 72 3.26 -0.01 -8.06
CA LEU A 72 2.24 -0.46 -7.10
C LEU A 72 2.36 0.26 -5.76
N ASP A 73 3.59 0.45 -5.29
CA ASP A 73 3.90 1.11 -4.02
C ASP A 73 3.48 2.59 -4.05
N ARG A 74 3.75 3.30 -5.16
CA ARG A 74 3.52 4.75 -5.27
C ARG A 74 2.12 5.15 -5.72
N PHE A 75 1.48 4.34 -6.56
CA PHE A 75 0.18 4.67 -7.15
C PHE A 75 -0.98 3.87 -6.56
N HIS A 76 -0.69 2.82 -5.79
CA HIS A 76 -1.67 1.84 -5.29
C HIS A 76 -2.48 1.21 -6.41
N GLY A 77 -3.62 0.58 -6.11
CA GLY A 77 -4.41 -0.17 -7.08
C GLY A 77 -3.88 -1.59 -7.27
N GLU A 78 -4.21 -2.21 -8.40
CA GLU A 78 -4.01 -3.63 -8.61
C GLU A 78 -3.64 -3.94 -10.07
N PHE A 79 -2.90 -5.03 -10.28
CA PHE A 79 -2.42 -5.41 -11.62
C PHE A 79 -3.14 -6.64 -12.16
N LEU A 80 -3.81 -6.46 -13.31
CA LEU A 80 -4.30 -7.57 -14.11
C LEU A 80 -3.29 -7.92 -15.19
N LYS A 81 -2.77 -9.13 -15.08
CA LYS A 81 -1.78 -9.68 -15.99
C LYS A 81 -2.46 -10.66 -16.93
N ASP A 82 -2.43 -10.37 -18.22
CA ASP A 82 -3.02 -11.22 -19.25
C ASP A 82 -2.03 -11.38 -20.41
N ASN A 83 -1.41 -12.56 -20.49
CA ASN A 83 -0.39 -12.94 -21.47
C ASN A 83 0.80 -11.98 -21.58
N ASN A 84 0.74 -11.02 -22.49
CA ASN A 84 1.77 -10.00 -22.72
C ASN A 84 1.30 -8.59 -22.32
N THR A 85 0.11 -8.49 -21.74
CA THR A 85 -0.52 -7.25 -21.31
C THR A 85 -0.49 -7.14 -19.80
N LEU A 86 -0.26 -5.92 -19.32
CA LEU A 86 -0.38 -5.55 -17.91
C LEU A 86 -1.30 -4.33 -17.82
N ARG A 87 -2.42 -4.51 -17.12
CA ARG A 87 -3.37 -3.44 -16.84
C ARG A 87 -3.29 -3.07 -15.37
N HIS A 88 -3.12 -1.78 -15.11
CA HIS A 88 -3.13 -1.21 -13.78
C HIS A 88 -4.50 -0.62 -13.50
N GLU A 89 -5.24 -1.30 -12.64
CA GLU A 89 -6.64 -1.02 -12.33
C GLU A 89 -6.75 -0.41 -10.93
N LYS A 90 -7.79 0.41 -10.69
CA LYS A 90 -8.05 0.95 -9.35
C LYS A 90 -8.42 -0.16 -8.36
N ARG A 91 -9.21 -1.14 -8.84
CA ARG A 91 -9.64 -2.34 -8.13
C ARG A 91 -9.92 -3.44 -9.15
N LEU A 92 -9.41 -4.62 -8.92
CA LEU A 92 -9.81 -5.86 -9.56
C LEU A 92 -10.89 -6.52 -8.72
N GLY A 93 -11.71 -7.32 -9.39
CA GLY A 93 -12.90 -7.91 -8.80
C GLY A 93 -14.14 -7.15 -9.22
N THR A 94 -15.13 -7.93 -9.67
CA THR A 94 -16.48 -7.45 -9.94
C THR A 94 -17.42 -8.18 -8.99
N ASP A 95 -18.43 -7.47 -8.51
CA ASP A 95 -19.46 -8.10 -7.69
C ASP A 95 -20.33 -8.99 -8.59
N HIS A 96 -20.08 -10.29 -8.52
CA HIS A 96 -20.83 -11.30 -9.26
C HIS A 96 -22.23 -11.55 -8.70
N LYS A 97 -22.63 -10.88 -7.61
CA LYS A 97 -23.92 -11.05 -6.91
C LYS A 97 -24.19 -12.48 -6.42
N ILE A 98 -23.15 -13.32 -6.38
CA ILE A 98 -23.21 -14.68 -5.84
C ILE A 98 -22.82 -14.60 -4.37
N LYS A 99 -23.67 -15.14 -3.49
CA LYS A 99 -23.35 -15.30 -2.07
C LYS A 99 -22.82 -16.72 -1.84
N ALA A 100 -21.65 -16.84 -1.22
CA ALA A 100 -21.21 -18.11 -0.66
C ALA A 100 -21.97 -18.35 0.65
N ILE A 101 -22.81 -19.38 0.70
CA ILE A 101 -23.67 -19.71 1.85
C ILE A 101 -23.34 -21.12 2.30
N TYR A 102 -23.01 -21.25 3.59
CA TYR A 102 -22.80 -22.53 4.27
C TYR A 102 -24.00 -23.46 4.02
N THR A 103 -23.73 -24.75 3.78
CA THR A 103 -24.68 -25.82 3.39
C THR A 103 -25.44 -25.65 2.07
N LYS A 104 -25.19 -24.61 1.28
CA LYS A 104 -25.77 -24.47 -0.08
C LYS A 104 -24.73 -24.75 -1.16
N ASN A 105 -23.90 -23.76 -1.44
CA ASN A 105 -22.94 -23.75 -2.55
C ASN A 105 -21.49 -23.81 -2.08
N LEU A 106 -21.28 -24.12 -0.80
CA LEU A 106 -19.96 -24.19 -0.17
C LEU A 106 -19.74 -25.61 0.35
N THR A 107 -18.88 -26.37 -0.34
CA THR A 107 -18.56 -27.78 -0.01
C THR A 107 -17.69 -27.89 1.24
N GLY A 108 -16.89 -26.86 1.52
CA GLY A 108 -16.00 -26.75 2.66
C GLY A 108 -15.39 -25.36 2.71
N LEU A 109 -15.00 -24.91 3.90
CA LEU A 109 -14.34 -23.64 4.15
C LEU A 109 -13.29 -23.89 5.24
N ASP A 110 -12.03 -23.89 4.83
CA ASP A 110 -10.90 -23.88 5.76
C ASP A 110 -10.47 -22.43 5.94
N LEU A 111 -10.55 -21.94 7.18
CA LEU A 111 -10.13 -20.60 7.56
C LEU A 111 -9.00 -20.72 8.57
N GLU A 112 -7.90 -20.04 8.27
CA GLU A 112 -6.85 -19.77 9.23
C GLU A 112 -6.98 -18.31 9.66
N ILE A 113 -7.32 -18.09 10.93
CA ILE A 113 -7.44 -16.75 11.51
C ILE A 113 -6.28 -16.60 12.49
N ASP A 114 -5.36 -15.69 12.18
CA ASP A 114 -4.36 -15.26 13.13
C ASP A 114 -4.86 -14.01 13.86
N ALA A 115 -5.15 -14.18 15.15
CA ALA A 115 -5.57 -13.11 16.05
C ALA A 115 -4.55 -12.84 17.17
N GLN A 116 -3.31 -13.32 17.05
CA GLN A 116 -2.30 -13.22 18.11
C GLN A 116 -1.75 -11.80 18.33
N SER A 117 -1.98 -10.88 17.40
CA SER A 117 -1.51 -9.49 17.48
C SER A 117 -2.55 -8.53 16.95
N VAL A 118 -3.77 -8.61 17.48
CA VAL A 118 -4.82 -7.63 17.17
C VAL A 118 -4.59 -6.38 18.01
N LEU A 119 -4.37 -5.26 17.32
CA LEU A 119 -4.36 -3.94 17.94
C LEU A 119 -5.79 -3.58 18.34
N VAL A 120 -6.05 -3.41 19.63
CA VAL A 120 -7.40 -3.11 20.16
C VAL A 120 -7.52 -1.69 20.72
N GLY A 121 -6.40 -0.98 20.83
CA GLY A 121 -6.39 0.41 21.21
C GLY A 121 -5.04 1.07 20.95
N VAL A 122 -5.03 2.39 20.96
CA VAL A 122 -3.82 3.21 20.85
C VAL A 122 -3.71 4.11 22.06
N TYR A 123 -2.47 4.31 22.52
CA TYR A 123 -2.12 5.40 23.43
C TYR A 123 -1.52 6.52 22.58
N PRO A 124 -2.31 7.54 22.21
CA PRO A 124 -1.82 8.64 21.39
C PRO A 124 -1.07 9.67 22.25
N PHE A 125 0.11 10.07 21.79
CA PHE A 125 0.88 11.14 22.43
C PHE A 125 1.55 12.01 21.38
N ILE A 126 1.94 13.22 21.77
CA ILE A 126 2.79 14.10 20.95
C ILE A 126 4.12 14.24 21.68
N SER A 127 5.20 13.72 21.08
CA SER A 127 6.53 13.85 21.65
C SER A 127 7.03 15.29 21.59
N SER A 128 7.56 15.77 22.72
CA SER A 128 8.27 17.05 22.80
C SER A 128 9.65 16.93 22.13
N SER A 129 10.18 18.05 21.63
CA SER A 129 11.45 18.05 20.89
C SER A 129 12.68 18.11 21.80
N SER A 130 12.45 18.36 23.08
CA SER A 130 13.47 18.58 24.11
C SER A 130 13.35 17.49 25.16
N GLU A 131 14.45 16.84 25.53
CA GLU A 131 14.42 15.88 26.65
C GLU A 131 13.98 16.59 27.94
N GLY A 132 12.85 16.16 28.50
CA GLY A 132 12.29 16.68 29.76
C GLY A 132 11.09 17.64 29.63
N GLU A 133 10.55 17.87 28.43
CA GLU A 133 9.27 18.56 28.23
C GLU A 133 8.09 17.58 28.31
N ASP A 134 6.99 18.00 28.94
CA ASP A 134 5.77 17.19 29.12
C ASP A 134 5.16 16.76 27.76
N GLU A 135 4.90 15.46 27.62
CA GLU A 135 4.19 14.91 26.47
C GLU A 135 2.71 15.35 26.49
N ILE A 136 2.18 15.76 25.34
CA ILE A 136 0.74 16.03 25.22
C ILE A 136 0.04 14.69 25.03
N THR A 137 -0.84 14.35 25.97
CA THR A 137 -1.63 13.12 25.99
C THR A 137 -3.12 13.45 26.11
N LEU A 138 -3.98 12.47 25.80
CA LEU A 138 -5.42 12.61 26.00
C LEU A 138 -5.82 12.30 27.45
N PRO A 139 -6.85 12.97 28.02
CA PRO A 139 -7.36 12.64 29.35
C PRO A 139 -7.82 11.19 29.52
N GLU A 140 -8.26 10.56 28.43
CA GLU A 140 -8.71 9.17 28.41
C GLU A 140 -7.54 8.17 28.32
N GLU A 141 -6.31 8.64 28.08
CA GLU A 141 -5.05 7.89 27.91
C GLU A 141 -5.04 6.92 26.73
N VAL A 142 -5.99 5.99 26.66
CA VAL A 142 -6.12 4.97 25.62
C VAL A 142 -7.44 5.15 24.89
N ILE A 143 -7.37 5.19 23.55
CA ILE A 143 -8.55 5.07 22.69
C ILE A 143 -8.67 3.62 22.26
N PHE A 144 -9.75 2.97 22.69
CA PHE A 144 -10.08 1.61 22.30
C PHE A 144 -10.94 1.60 21.03
N THR A 145 -10.83 0.50 20.28
CA THR A 145 -11.78 0.20 19.20
C THR A 145 -13.12 -0.26 19.78
N ASP A 146 -14.20 -0.10 19.00
CA ASP A 146 -15.54 -0.61 19.33
C ASP A 146 -15.59 -2.14 19.59
N TYR A 147 -14.56 -2.87 19.17
CA TYR A 147 -14.46 -4.33 19.23
C TYR A 147 -13.46 -4.82 20.28
N VAL A 148 -13.02 -3.97 21.22
CA VAL A 148 -12.04 -4.36 22.25
C VAL A 148 -12.46 -5.62 23.01
N ASP A 149 -13.76 -5.78 23.29
CA ASP A 149 -14.30 -6.92 24.01
C ASP A 149 -14.28 -8.23 23.18
N ASP A 150 -14.24 -8.13 21.85
CA ASP A 150 -14.17 -9.29 20.96
C ASP A 150 -12.76 -9.89 20.92
N TYR A 151 -11.74 -9.14 21.35
CA TYR A 151 -10.33 -9.53 21.30
C TYR A 151 -9.65 -9.39 22.67
N PRO A 152 -9.95 -10.29 23.63
CA PRO A 152 -9.43 -10.20 25.01
C PRO A 152 -7.90 -10.34 25.13
N ALA A 153 -7.23 -10.86 24.09
CA ALA A 153 -5.77 -10.96 24.01
C ALA A 153 -5.14 -9.85 23.13
N GLY A 154 -5.93 -8.86 22.71
CA GLY A 154 -5.44 -7.73 21.94
C GLY A 154 -4.49 -6.85 22.75
N TYR A 155 -3.66 -6.06 22.05
CA TYR A 155 -2.69 -5.17 22.68
C TYR A 155 -2.96 -3.70 22.37
N VAL A 156 -2.39 -2.83 23.22
CA VAL A 156 -2.39 -1.38 23.04
C VAL A 156 -1.01 -0.93 22.54
N SER A 157 -0.98 -0.10 21.50
CA SER A 157 0.27 0.46 20.97
C SER A 157 0.40 1.93 21.32
N PHE A 158 1.61 2.34 21.70
CA PHE A 158 1.98 3.76 21.74
C PHE A 158 2.13 4.29 20.32
N VAL A 159 1.53 5.44 20.03
CA VAL A 159 1.60 6.09 18.72
C VAL A 159 1.89 7.57 18.90
N ASP A 160 2.98 8.04 18.29
CA ASP A 160 3.35 9.44 18.28
C ASP A 160 2.68 10.16 17.10
N PHE A 161 1.95 11.23 17.41
CA PHE A 161 1.19 12.05 16.45
C PHE A 161 1.83 13.41 16.18
N LYS A 162 3.10 13.63 16.55
CA LYS A 162 3.82 14.90 16.33
C LYS A 162 3.72 15.48 14.92
N ASP A 163 3.68 14.64 13.90
CA ASP A 163 3.57 15.10 12.50
C ASP A 163 2.13 15.50 12.09
N LYS A 164 1.13 15.23 12.94
CA LYS A 164 -0.31 15.34 12.62
C LYS A 164 -1.10 16.19 13.61
N ALA A 165 -0.61 16.41 14.83
CA ALA A 165 -1.31 17.13 15.89
C ALA A 165 -0.34 18.00 16.70
N THR A 166 -0.87 19.10 17.25
CA THR A 166 -0.10 20.06 18.06
C THR A 166 -0.73 20.35 19.43
N ASP A 167 -1.96 19.91 19.65
CA ASP A 167 -2.71 20.10 20.90
C ASP A 167 -3.67 18.93 21.15
N VAL A 168 -4.33 18.92 22.31
CA VAL A 168 -5.23 17.84 22.74
C VAL A 168 -6.43 17.67 21.79
N ALA A 169 -6.96 18.77 21.22
CA ALA A 169 -8.13 18.71 20.35
C ALA A 169 -7.77 18.07 19.01
N THR A 170 -6.66 18.49 18.40
CA THR A 170 -6.13 17.92 17.16
C THR A 170 -5.64 16.49 17.36
N LEU A 171 -5.09 16.16 18.54
CA LEU A 171 -4.69 14.79 18.88
C LEU A 171 -5.90 13.85 18.92
N ARG A 172 -7.03 14.31 19.47
CA ARG A 172 -8.27 13.52 19.53
C ARG A 172 -8.92 13.31 18.16
N GLU A 173 -8.77 14.25 17.24
CA GLU A 173 -9.26 14.08 15.87
C GLU A 173 -8.35 13.19 15.03
N ALA A 174 -7.04 13.21 15.30
CA ALA A 174 -6.05 12.45 14.56
C ALA A 174 -5.94 10.97 15.00
N ALA A 175 -6.25 10.68 16.27
CA ALA A 175 -6.22 9.34 16.87
C ALA A 175 -7.51 8.56 16.63
#